data_AF-A0A060SBX1-F1
#
_entry.id   AF-A0A060SBX1-F1
#
_cell.length_a   1.000
_cell.length_b   1.000
_cell.length_c   1.000
_cell.angle_alpha   90.00
_cell.angle_beta   90.00
_cell.angle_gamma   90.00
#
_symmetry.space_group_name_H-M   'P 1'
#
loop_
_entity.id
_entity.type
_entity.pdbx_description
1 polymer ?
#
loop_
_entity_poly.entity_id
_entity_poly.type
_entity_poly.pdbx_seq_one_letter_code
_entity_poly.pdbx_strand_id
1 'polypeptide(L)'
;MDMLESTSGPATAHRYYALKGRAVAHLDNLELSPEVEERVDVLVDIADALGIDDLSYSTYADALDRLDADELALTRSLLRTREAQDELEEHLLSIVREKAFIEKWMQTLQTGSHAEAEVASLQRQKAALASKAKEYQNELDAIMSDMPESPVSITELAVMRKLLKKQDQVLKEKRAKVEAFQGLPPNIDLARHALAEANEKHMELVRIRERLLGKMADGVD
;
A
#
# COMPACT_ATOMS: atom_id res chain seq x y z
N MET A 1 35.16 16.77 47.05
CA MET A 1 33.92 17.07 46.30
C MET A 1 33.46 15.72 45.80
N ASP A 2 32.74 15.03 46.68
CA ASP A 2 32.49 13.59 46.57
C ASP A 2 31.39 13.33 45.55
N MET A 3 31.75 12.54 44.53
CA MET A 3 30.80 12.00 43.58
C MET A 3 30.20 10.73 44.17
N LEU A 4 28.93 10.81 44.57
CA LEU A 4 28.14 9.66 44.96
C LEU A 4 27.81 8.83 43.71
N GLU A 5 28.60 7.80 43.46
CA GLU A 5 28.24 6.68 42.60
C GLU A 5 27.01 5.97 43.19
N SER A 6 25.84 6.17 42.57
CA SER A 6 24.65 5.37 42.83
C SER A 6 24.84 3.98 42.24
N THR A 7 25.53 3.12 42.98
CA THR A 7 25.55 1.68 42.77
C THR A 7 24.20 1.11 43.23
N SER A 8 23.19 1.16 42.36
CA SER A 8 21.97 0.36 42.50
C SER A 8 22.31 -1.11 42.24
N GLY A 9 22.93 -1.74 43.22
CA GLY A 9 23.37 -3.12 43.15
C GLY A 9 22.21 -4.13 43.15
N PRO A 10 22.49 -5.40 42.80
CA PRO A 10 21.51 -6.50 42.74
C PRO A 10 20.77 -6.78 44.07
N ALA A 11 21.24 -6.19 45.18
CA ALA A 11 20.62 -6.30 46.49
C ALA A 11 19.25 -5.61 46.60
N THR A 12 18.97 -4.55 45.83
CA THR A 12 17.65 -3.89 45.80
C THR A 12 16.65 -4.71 44.98
N ALA A 13 17.08 -5.29 43.87
CA ALA A 13 16.28 -6.23 43.07
C ALA A 13 15.89 -7.47 43.89
N HIS A 14 16.84 -8.11 44.57
CA HIS A 14 16.56 -9.26 45.44
C HIS A 14 15.58 -8.92 46.59
N ARG A 15 15.66 -7.72 47.17
CA ARG A 15 14.68 -7.27 48.19
C ARG A 15 13.29 -7.01 47.61
N TYR A 16 13.22 -6.43 46.41
CA TYR A 16 11.96 -6.19 45.71
C TYR A 16 11.22 -7.51 45.41
N TYR A 17 11.92 -8.51 44.87
CA TYR A 17 11.35 -9.83 44.61
C TYR A 17 11.06 -10.65 45.88
N ALA A 18 11.85 -10.51 46.94
CA ALA A 18 11.55 -11.15 48.23
C ALA A 18 10.30 -10.57 48.92
N LEU A 19 10.04 -9.27 48.74
CA LEU A 19 8.83 -8.61 49.25
C LEU A 19 7.60 -8.92 48.39
N LYS A 20 7.75 -9.05 47.06
CA LYS A 20 6.65 -9.45 46.15
C LYS A 20 6.33 -10.94 46.25
N GLY A 21 7.32 -11.81 46.45
CA GLY A 21 7.14 -13.26 46.60
C GLY A 21 6.32 -13.65 47.84
N ARG A 22 6.34 -12.84 48.90
CA ARG A 22 5.48 -13.03 50.08
C ARG A 22 3.99 -12.87 49.77
N ALA A 23 3.64 -12.11 48.73
CA ALA A 23 2.26 -11.96 48.31
C ALA A 23 1.76 -13.18 47.54
N VAL A 24 2.61 -14.12 47.10
CA VAL A 24 2.25 -15.19 46.13
C VAL A 24 2.09 -16.58 46.78
N ALA A 25 2.29 -16.71 48.10
CA ALA A 25 2.15 -17.98 48.84
C ALA A 25 0.75 -18.64 48.74
N HIS A 26 -0.23 -17.96 48.16
CA HIS A 26 -1.56 -18.48 47.88
C HIS A 26 -1.68 -19.16 46.50
N LEU A 27 -0.67 -19.05 45.63
CA LEU A 27 -0.61 -19.76 44.34
C LEU A 27 0.03 -21.15 44.45
N ASP A 28 0.67 -21.49 45.58
CA ASP A 28 1.30 -22.79 45.81
C ASP A 28 0.30 -23.97 45.79
N ASN A 29 -1.00 -23.69 45.84
CA ASN A 29 -2.09 -24.67 45.78
C ASN A 29 -2.95 -24.58 44.50
N LEU A 30 -2.53 -23.82 43.48
CA LEU A 30 -3.25 -23.81 42.21
C LEU A 30 -2.83 -25.02 41.36
N GLU A 31 -3.72 -25.99 41.20
CA GLU A 31 -3.61 -26.99 40.14
C GLU A 31 -3.83 -26.28 38.79
N LEU A 32 -2.74 -25.92 38.13
CA LEU A 32 -2.78 -25.39 36.77
C LEU A 32 -3.14 -26.53 35.81
N SER A 33 -3.97 -26.21 34.82
CA SER A 33 -4.22 -27.15 33.72
C SER A 33 -2.89 -27.41 32.99
N PRO A 34 -2.60 -28.64 32.56
CA PRO A 34 -1.35 -28.97 31.86
C PRO A 34 -1.14 -28.12 30.61
N GLU A 35 -2.23 -27.68 29.94
CA GLU A 35 -2.15 -26.77 28.80
C GLU A 35 -1.64 -25.36 29.17
N VAL A 36 -1.86 -24.92 30.41
CA VAL A 36 -1.42 -23.62 30.90
C VAL A 36 0.05 -23.70 31.32
N GLU A 37 0.47 -24.81 31.94
CA GLU A 37 1.88 -25.06 32.26
C GLU A 37 2.74 -25.06 30.99
N GLU A 38 2.33 -25.79 29.94
CA GLU A 38 3.05 -25.81 28.66
C GLU A 38 3.17 -24.41 28.03
N ARG A 39 2.12 -23.58 28.13
CA ARG A 39 2.15 -22.20 27.62
C ARG A 39 3.05 -21.28 28.45
N VAL A 40 3.10 -21.49 29.76
CA VAL A 40 3.97 -20.72 30.65
C VAL A 40 5.43 -21.07 30.39
N ASP A 41 5.75 -22.36 30.22
CA ASP A 41 7.11 -22.80 29.88
C ASP A 41 7.58 -22.17 28.56
N VAL A 42 6.73 -22.18 27.52
CA VAL A 42 7.03 -21.51 26.25
C VAL A 42 7.25 -20.01 26.42
N LEU A 43 6.48 -19.35 27.29
CA LEU A 43 6.67 -17.92 27.57
C LEU A 43 7.96 -17.62 28.34
N VAL A 44 8.38 -18.52 29.24
CA VAL A 44 9.67 -18.43 29.93
C VAL A 44 10.81 -18.61 28.94
N ASP A 45 10.75 -19.63 28.08
CA ASP A 45 11.74 -19.85 27.03
C ASP A 45 11.86 -18.64 26.09
N ILE A 46 10.73 -18.02 25.71
CA ILE A 46 10.70 -16.80 24.90
C ILE A 46 11.31 -15.62 25.66
N ALA A 47 11.00 -15.45 26.95
CA ALA A 47 11.55 -14.39 27.78
C ALA A 47 13.08 -14.53 27.92
N ASP A 48 13.57 -15.75 28.14
CA ASP A 48 14.99 -16.06 28.22
C ASP A 48 15.69 -15.82 26.87
N ALA A 49 15.08 -16.23 25.75
CA ALA A 49 15.61 -15.98 24.41
C ALA A 49 15.67 -14.49 24.06
N LEU A 50 14.71 -13.70 24.55
CA LEU A 50 14.67 -12.24 24.39
C LEU A 50 15.52 -11.50 25.44
N GLY A 51 16.09 -12.20 26.43
CA GLY A 51 16.88 -11.61 27.50
C GLY A 51 16.08 -10.68 28.43
N ILE A 52 14.82 -11.01 28.68
CA ILE A 52 13.90 -10.21 29.49
C ILE A 52 14.00 -10.64 30.96
N ASP A 53 14.80 -9.90 31.74
CA ASP A 53 15.01 -10.18 33.17
C ASP A 53 13.82 -9.72 34.07
N ASP A 54 12.93 -8.87 33.56
CA ASP A 54 11.75 -8.36 34.26
C ASP A 54 10.50 -8.49 33.39
N LEU A 55 9.51 -9.24 33.88
CA LEU A 55 8.21 -9.47 33.21
C LEU A 55 7.29 -8.23 33.21
N SER A 56 7.82 -7.03 33.46
CA SER A 56 7.04 -5.80 33.37
C SER A 56 6.63 -5.52 31.93
N TYR A 57 5.42 -4.99 31.77
CA TYR A 57 4.85 -4.68 30.46
C TYR A 57 5.74 -3.76 29.62
N SER A 58 6.47 -2.83 30.26
CA SER A 58 7.41 -1.93 29.58
C SER A 58 8.58 -2.69 28.96
N THR A 59 9.17 -3.66 29.66
CA THR A 59 10.32 -4.42 29.14
C THR A 59 9.91 -5.31 27.97
N TYR A 60 8.72 -5.90 28.03
CA TYR A 60 8.15 -6.66 26.92
C TYR A 60 7.85 -5.78 25.71
N ALA A 61 7.24 -4.61 25.92
CA ALA A 61 6.96 -3.67 24.84
C ALA A 61 8.27 -3.19 24.17
N ASP A 62 9.28 -2.85 24.98
CA ASP A 62 10.59 -2.44 24.47
C ASP A 62 11.30 -3.57 23.70
N ALA A 63 11.20 -4.82 24.17
CA ALA A 63 11.78 -5.98 23.49
C ALA A 63 11.08 -6.28 22.16
N LEU A 64 9.74 -6.13 22.12
CA LEU A 64 8.96 -6.28 20.89
C LEU A 64 9.32 -5.18 19.89
N ASP A 65 9.38 -3.92 20.33
CA ASP A 65 9.77 -2.79 19.48
C ASP A 65 11.19 -2.97 18.91
N ARG A 66 12.12 -3.54 19.69
CA ARG A 66 13.47 -3.90 19.23
C ARG A 66 13.44 -5.01 18.18
N LEU A 67 12.67 -6.07 18.42
CA LEU A 67 12.53 -7.18 17.47
C LEU A 67 11.96 -6.70 16.13
N ASP A 68 10.93 -5.86 16.17
CA ASP A 68 10.33 -5.24 14.99
C ASP A 68 11.34 -4.34 14.25
N ALA A 69 12.13 -3.56 14.99
CA ALA A 69 13.18 -2.73 14.41
C ALA A 69 14.28 -3.57 13.74
N ASP A 70 14.68 -4.68 14.37
CA ASP A 70 15.67 -5.62 13.84
C ASP A 70 15.14 -6.37 12.61
N GLU A 71 13.86 -6.78 12.60
CA GLU A 71 13.21 -7.36 11.43
C GLU A 71 13.20 -6.36 10.27
N LEU A 72 12.85 -5.10 10.52
CA LEU A 72 12.88 -4.05 9.51
C LEU A 72 14.30 -3.75 9.02
N ALA A 73 15.31 -3.84 9.89
CA ALA A 73 16.71 -3.68 9.50
C ALA A 73 17.20 -4.85 8.64
N LEU A 74 16.81 -6.08 8.99
CA LEU A 74 17.15 -7.30 8.26
C LEU A 74 16.47 -7.35 6.89
N THR A 75 15.18 -7.04 6.82
CA THR A 75 14.45 -6.97 5.54
C THR A 75 15.07 -5.93 4.61
N ARG A 76 15.46 -4.77 5.14
CA ARG A 76 16.17 -3.73 4.39
C ARG A 76 17.56 -4.20 3.93
N SER A 77 18.33 -4.88 4.78
CA SER A 77 19.65 -5.38 4.39
C SER A 77 19.53 -6.48 3.33
N LEU A 78 18.56 -7.38 3.45
CA LEU A 78 18.26 -8.42 2.47
C LEU A 78 17.91 -7.81 1.11
N LEU A 79 17.02 -6.81 1.08
CA LEU A 79 16.67 -6.10 -0.15
C LEU A 79 17.90 -5.49 -0.82
N ARG A 80 18.78 -4.81 -0.06
CA ARG A 80 20.02 -4.24 -0.60
C ARG A 80 20.97 -5.30 -1.14
N THR A 81 21.10 -6.44 -0.45
CA THR A 81 21.94 -7.54 -0.95
C THR A 81 21.38 -8.16 -2.22
N ARG A 82 20.05 -8.24 -2.34
CA ARG A 82 19.39 -8.72 -3.56
C ARG A 82 19.58 -7.75 -4.72
N GLU A 83 19.41 -6.44 -4.49
CA GLU A 83 19.70 -5.42 -5.50
C GLU A 83 21.15 -5.50 -5.98
N ALA A 84 22.12 -5.63 -5.07
CA ALA A 84 23.52 -5.79 -5.43
C ALA A 84 23.79 -7.11 -6.20
N GLN A 85 23.08 -8.20 -5.86
CA GLN A 85 23.16 -9.45 -6.61
C GLN A 85 22.63 -9.27 -8.04
N ASP A 86 21.45 -8.68 -8.20
CA ASP A 86 20.82 -8.45 -9.49
C ASP A 86 21.72 -7.58 -10.40
N GLU A 87 22.34 -6.53 -9.84
CA GLU A 87 23.31 -5.67 -10.55
C GLU A 87 24.58 -6.44 -10.98
N LEU A 88 25.14 -7.28 -10.10
CA LEU A 88 26.29 -8.11 -10.43
C LEU A 88 25.97 -9.15 -11.51
N GLU A 89 24.78 -9.73 -11.49
CA GLU A 89 24.32 -10.67 -12.52
C GLU A 89 24.17 -9.96 -13.87
N GLU A 90 23.62 -8.75 -13.90
CA GLU A 90 23.52 -7.93 -15.11
C GLU A 90 24.92 -7.62 -15.68
N HIS A 91 25.85 -7.17 -14.83
CA HIS A 91 27.23 -6.90 -15.25
C HIS A 91 27.95 -8.16 -15.76
N LEU A 92 27.76 -9.31 -15.10
CA LEU A 92 28.33 -10.58 -15.55
C LEU A 92 27.81 -10.93 -16.95
N LEU A 93 26.49 -10.83 -17.16
CA LEU A 93 25.87 -11.07 -18.46
C LEU A 93 26.41 -10.11 -19.53
N SER A 94 26.61 -8.83 -19.20
CA SER A 94 27.22 -7.86 -20.10
C SER A 94 28.65 -8.26 -20.49
N ILE A 95 29.49 -8.58 -19.52
CA ILE A 95 30.88 -8.98 -19.73
C ILE A 95 30.96 -10.28 -20.57
N VAL A 96 30.08 -11.25 -20.31
CA VAL A 96 30.02 -12.49 -21.10
C VAL A 96 29.68 -12.19 -22.57
N ARG A 97 28.73 -11.28 -22.82
CA ARG A 97 28.37 -10.85 -24.18
C ARG A 97 29.52 -10.10 -24.85
N GLU A 98 30.19 -9.19 -24.16
CA GLU A 98 31.35 -8.47 -24.66
C GLU A 98 32.50 -9.41 -25.00
N LYS A 99 32.78 -10.39 -24.13
CA LYS A 99 33.78 -11.42 -24.40
C LYS A 99 33.45 -12.24 -25.65
N ALA A 100 32.20 -12.70 -25.78
CA ALA A 100 31.77 -13.43 -26.97
C ALA A 100 31.89 -12.57 -28.25
N PHE A 101 31.63 -11.27 -28.14
CA PHE A 101 31.85 -10.33 -29.23
C PHE A 101 33.33 -10.20 -29.58
N ILE A 102 34.22 -10.01 -28.60
CA ILE A 102 35.67 -9.97 -28.83
C ILE A 102 36.16 -11.26 -29.49
N GLU A 103 35.73 -12.42 -29.01
CA GLU A 103 36.08 -13.72 -29.60
C GLU A 103 35.64 -13.82 -31.07
N LYS A 104 34.42 -13.40 -31.37
CA LYS A 104 33.92 -13.34 -32.75
C LYS A 104 34.76 -12.41 -33.61
N TRP A 105 35.13 -11.24 -33.09
CA TRP A 105 35.97 -10.28 -33.83
C TRP A 105 37.37 -10.83 -34.07
N MET A 106 38.00 -11.45 -33.07
CA MET A 106 39.27 -12.13 -33.23
C MET A 106 39.17 -13.22 -34.31
N GLN A 107 38.10 -14.01 -34.30
CA GLN A 107 37.88 -15.05 -35.32
C GLN A 107 37.77 -14.44 -36.72
N THR A 108 36.96 -13.39 -36.90
CA THR A 108 36.82 -12.72 -38.21
C THR A 108 38.14 -12.13 -38.72
N LEU A 109 38.96 -11.56 -37.82
CA LEU A 109 40.27 -11.02 -38.16
C LEU A 109 41.27 -12.14 -38.52
N GLN A 110 41.23 -13.26 -37.80
CA GLN A 110 42.08 -14.43 -38.10
C GLN A 110 41.69 -15.13 -39.41
N THR A 111 40.41 -15.11 -39.79
CA THR A 111 39.93 -15.67 -41.06
C THR A 111 40.10 -14.73 -42.26
N GLY A 112 40.72 -13.55 -42.07
CA GLY A 112 40.79 -12.44 -43.03
C GLY A 112 41.57 -12.67 -44.33
N SER A 113 41.08 -13.56 -45.21
CA SER A 113 41.55 -13.76 -46.59
C SER A 113 40.53 -13.33 -47.66
N HIS A 114 39.31 -12.89 -47.28
CA HIS A 114 38.22 -12.54 -48.23
C HIS A 114 37.55 -11.17 -47.97
N ALA A 115 38.35 -10.17 -47.58
CA ALA A 115 37.89 -8.90 -47.03
C ALA A 115 36.99 -8.02 -47.95
N GLU A 116 37.10 -8.09 -49.28
CA GLU A 116 36.38 -7.13 -50.15
C GLU A 116 34.89 -7.46 -50.35
N ALA A 117 34.54 -8.75 -50.47
CA ALA A 117 33.15 -9.16 -50.63
C ALA A 117 32.35 -9.06 -49.31
N GLU A 118 33.02 -9.27 -48.18
CA GLU A 118 32.44 -9.20 -46.84
C GLU A 118 32.19 -7.76 -46.38
N VAL A 119 33.05 -6.80 -46.76
CA VAL A 119 32.81 -5.38 -46.47
C VAL A 119 31.56 -4.87 -47.18
N ALA A 120 31.33 -5.27 -48.43
CA ALA A 120 30.13 -4.87 -49.17
C ALA A 120 28.84 -5.46 -48.56
N SER A 121 28.88 -6.70 -48.06
CA SER A 121 27.72 -7.31 -47.39
C SER A 121 27.46 -6.69 -46.01
N LEU A 122 28.50 -6.37 -45.25
CA LEU A 122 28.39 -5.64 -43.97
C LEU A 122 27.84 -4.23 -44.15
N GLN A 123 28.25 -3.52 -45.19
CA GLN A 123 27.69 -2.19 -45.50
C GLN A 123 26.19 -2.26 -45.84
N ARG A 124 25.77 -3.26 -46.62
CA ARG A 124 24.34 -3.50 -46.89
C ARG A 124 23.56 -3.86 -45.62
N GLN A 125 24.14 -4.69 -44.76
CA GLN A 125 23.52 -5.05 -43.48
C GLN A 125 23.41 -3.85 -42.53
N LYS A 126 24.44 -3.00 -42.47
CA LYS A 126 24.41 -1.74 -41.70
C LYS A 126 23.32 -0.81 -42.20
N ALA A 127 23.16 -0.67 -43.51
CA ALA A 127 22.10 0.14 -44.11
C ALA A 127 20.70 -0.41 -43.77
N ALA A 128 20.51 -1.73 -43.82
CA ALA A 128 19.26 -2.39 -43.44
C ALA A 128 18.94 -2.27 -41.93
N LEU A 129 19.95 -2.33 -41.06
CA LEU A 129 19.77 -2.10 -39.63
C LEU A 129 19.43 -0.64 -39.34
N ALA A 130 20.08 0.31 -40.04
CA ALA A 130 19.78 1.72 -39.90
C ALA A 130 18.37 2.08 -40.39
N SER A 131 17.86 1.43 -41.44
CA SER A 131 16.47 1.63 -41.88
C SER A 131 15.49 1.09 -40.84
N LYS A 132 15.72 -0.12 -40.31
CA LYS A 132 14.89 -0.68 -39.23
C LYS A 132 14.92 0.14 -37.95
N ALA A 133 16.09 0.66 -37.56
CA ALA A 133 16.20 1.53 -36.40
C ALA A 133 15.36 2.82 -36.57
N LYS A 134 15.32 3.38 -37.79
CA LYS A 134 14.42 4.50 -38.11
C LYS A 134 12.95 4.10 -38.09
N GLU A 135 12.60 2.92 -38.59
CA GLU A 135 11.23 2.40 -38.52
C GLU A 135 10.78 2.30 -37.05
N TYR A 136 11.59 1.69 -36.17
CA TYR A 136 11.27 1.61 -34.75
C TYR A 136 11.21 2.96 -34.06
N GLN A 137 12.07 3.91 -34.43
CA GLN A 137 11.99 5.27 -33.90
C GLN A 137 10.68 5.93 -34.31
N ASN A 138 10.27 5.79 -35.57
CA ASN A 138 9.00 6.35 -36.04
C ASN A 138 7.80 5.68 -35.36
N GLU A 139 7.85 4.37 -35.10
CA GLU A 139 6.82 3.65 -34.34
C GLU A 139 6.76 4.13 -32.89
N LEU A 140 7.92 4.33 -32.25
CA LEU A 140 8.00 4.88 -30.90
C LEU A 140 7.41 6.29 -30.85
N ASP A 141 7.80 7.16 -31.79
CA ASP A 141 7.30 8.53 -31.88
C ASP A 141 5.78 8.56 -32.12
N ALA A 142 5.25 7.65 -32.94
CA ALA A 142 3.82 7.49 -33.15
C ALA A 142 3.08 7.08 -31.87
N ILE A 143 3.59 6.08 -31.15
CA ILE A 143 3.03 5.63 -29.87
C ILE A 143 3.11 6.74 -28.82
N MET A 144 4.22 7.49 -28.79
CA MET A 144 4.37 8.63 -27.88
C MET A 144 3.41 9.76 -28.21
N SER A 145 3.12 10.01 -29.50
CA SER A 145 2.13 11.03 -29.90
C SER A 145 0.68 10.63 -29.59
N ASP A 146 0.39 9.32 -29.57
CA ASP A 146 -0.92 8.77 -29.17
C ASP A 146 -1.08 8.68 -27.64
N MET A 147 0.02 8.76 -26.88
CA MET A 147 -0.05 8.83 -25.41
C MET A 147 -0.47 10.23 -24.95
N PRO A 148 -1.43 10.33 -24.00
CA PRO A 148 -1.76 11.60 -23.38
C PRO A 148 -0.52 12.18 -22.67
N GLU A 149 -0.18 13.45 -22.98
CA GLU A 149 1.06 14.15 -22.55
C GLU A 149 1.30 14.22 -21.03
N SER A 150 0.31 13.86 -20.21
CA SER A 150 0.45 13.85 -18.75
C SER A 150 0.77 12.44 -18.25
N PRO A 151 2.03 12.13 -17.90
CA PRO A 151 2.28 11.09 -16.93
C PRO A 151 1.61 11.55 -15.64
N VAL A 152 0.47 10.94 -15.30
CA VAL A 152 -0.28 11.26 -14.08
C VAL A 152 0.73 11.24 -12.92
N SER A 153 1.02 12.43 -12.39
CA SER A 153 2.03 12.56 -11.36
C SER A 153 1.60 11.72 -10.16
N ILE A 154 2.56 11.14 -9.42
CA ILE A 154 2.27 10.31 -8.23
C ILE A 154 1.34 11.07 -7.26
N THR A 155 1.44 12.39 -7.23
CA THR A 155 0.55 13.27 -6.46
C THR A 155 -0.89 13.29 -6.99
N GLU A 156 -1.07 13.36 -8.31
CA GLU A 156 -2.38 13.31 -8.97
C GLU A 156 -3.05 11.95 -8.82
N LEU A 157 -2.29 10.85 -8.91
CA LEU A 157 -2.79 9.50 -8.61
C LEU A 157 -3.27 9.39 -7.17
N ALA A 158 -2.54 9.98 -6.21
CA ALA A 158 -2.96 9.99 -4.81
C ALA A 158 -4.24 10.81 -4.59
N VAL A 159 -4.39 11.95 -5.29
CA VAL A 159 -5.62 12.76 -5.27
C VAL A 159 -6.79 11.98 -5.87
N MET A 160 -6.61 11.33 -7.03
CA MET A 160 -7.63 10.50 -7.67
C MET A 160 -8.04 9.32 -6.79
N ARG A 161 -7.08 8.64 -6.14
CA ARG A 161 -7.37 7.54 -5.22
C ARG A 161 -8.18 7.99 -4.01
N LYS A 162 -7.87 9.17 -3.46
CA LYS A 162 -8.66 9.78 -2.37
C LYS A 162 -10.08 10.12 -2.84
N LEU A 163 -10.22 10.62 -4.07
CA LEU A 163 -11.52 10.96 -4.64
C LEU A 163 -12.38 9.71 -4.88
N LEU A 164 -11.81 8.65 -5.45
CA LEU A 164 -12.48 7.36 -5.62
C LEU A 164 -12.93 6.77 -4.29
N LYS A 165 -12.07 6.79 -3.27
CA LYS A 165 -12.43 6.29 -1.93
C LYS A 165 -13.62 7.04 -1.32
N LYS A 166 -13.70 8.36 -1.52
CA LYS A 166 -14.84 9.18 -1.08
C LYS A 166 -16.13 8.79 -1.83
N GLN A 167 -16.05 8.62 -3.15
CA GLN A 167 -17.20 8.23 -3.96
C GLN A 167 -17.71 6.83 -3.60
N ASP A 168 -16.81 5.87 -3.37
CA ASP A 168 -17.15 4.52 -2.92
C ASP A 168 -17.88 4.53 -1.57
N GLN A 169 -17.45 5.41 -0.64
CA GLN A 169 -18.11 5.54 0.64
C GLN A 169 -19.53 6.10 0.51
N VAL A 170 -19.72 7.13 -0.33
CA VAL A 170 -21.06 7.65 -0.66
C VAL A 170 -21.93 6.57 -1.32
N LEU A 171 -21.37 5.77 -2.23
CA LEU A 171 -22.11 4.68 -2.88
C LEU A 171 -22.49 3.59 -1.88
N LYS A 172 -21.61 3.24 -0.93
CA LYS A 172 -21.93 2.30 0.14
C LYS A 172 -23.06 2.81 1.03
N GLU A 173 -23.04 4.07 1.43
CA GLU A 173 -24.13 4.67 2.22
C GLU A 173 -25.46 4.68 1.45
N LYS A 174 -25.42 5.01 0.15
CA LYS A 174 -26.62 5.00 -0.70
C LYS A 174 -27.14 3.58 -0.89
N ARG A 175 -26.28 2.59 -1.09
CA ARG A 175 -26.65 1.18 -1.17
C ARG A 175 -27.24 0.67 0.15
N ALA A 176 -26.62 0.98 1.28
CA ALA A 176 -27.14 0.61 2.60
C ALA A 176 -28.51 1.26 2.88
N LYS A 177 -28.72 2.51 2.45
CA LYS A 177 -30.04 3.14 2.51
C LYS A 177 -31.05 2.40 1.63
N VAL A 178 -30.71 2.11 0.38
CA VAL A 178 -31.60 1.37 -0.53
C VAL A 178 -31.91 -0.02 0.00
N GLU A 179 -30.92 -0.73 0.53
CA GLU A 179 -31.07 -2.05 1.15
C GLU A 179 -31.97 -2.00 2.39
N ALA A 180 -31.79 -0.99 3.26
CA ALA A 180 -32.66 -0.75 4.40
C ALA A 180 -34.12 -0.45 4.01
N PHE A 181 -34.37 -0.06 2.76
CA PHE A 181 -35.73 0.12 2.21
C PHE A 181 -36.16 -1.03 1.28
N GLN A 182 -35.27 -1.95 0.88
CA GLN A 182 -35.62 -3.15 0.14
C GLN A 182 -36.23 -4.17 1.09
N GLY A 183 -37.56 -4.26 1.09
CA GLY A 183 -38.32 -5.22 1.90
C GLY A 183 -39.34 -4.58 2.84
N LEU A 184 -39.29 -3.26 3.05
CA LEU A 184 -40.38 -2.54 3.70
C LEU A 184 -41.49 -2.26 2.67
N PRO A 185 -42.77 -2.54 2.99
CA PRO A 185 -43.86 -2.09 2.14
C PRO A 185 -43.79 -0.55 2.01
N PRO A 186 -44.06 0.00 0.81
CA PRO A 186 -43.98 1.44 0.58
C PRO A 186 -44.80 2.17 1.64
N ASN A 187 -44.19 3.13 2.34
CA ASN A 187 -44.85 3.85 3.43
C ASN A 187 -45.97 4.74 2.88
N ILE A 188 -47.19 4.18 2.84
CA ILE A 188 -48.40 4.79 2.26
C ILE A 188 -48.69 6.13 2.95
N ASP A 189 -48.37 6.27 4.23
CA ASP A 189 -48.63 7.50 4.98
C ASP A 189 -47.69 8.64 4.56
N LEU A 190 -46.43 8.32 4.23
CA LEU A 190 -45.51 9.30 3.65
C LEU A 190 -45.95 9.72 2.24
N ALA A 191 -46.40 8.76 1.42
CA ALA A 191 -46.93 9.04 0.08
C ALA A 191 -48.22 9.88 0.15
N ARG A 192 -49.09 9.62 1.14
CA ARG A 192 -50.30 10.42 1.41
C ARG A 192 -49.94 11.84 1.85
N HIS A 193 -48.93 12.02 2.70
CA HIS A 193 -48.46 13.35 3.10
C HIS A 193 -47.87 14.12 1.92
N ALA A 194 -47.03 13.50 1.11
CA ALA A 194 -46.46 14.11 -0.09
C ALA A 194 -47.55 14.48 -1.12
N LEU A 195 -48.59 13.65 -1.25
CA LEU A 195 -49.75 13.92 -2.11
C LEU A 195 -50.61 15.07 -1.56
N ALA A 196 -50.80 15.15 -0.24
CA ALA A 196 -51.49 16.28 0.39
C ALA A 196 -50.75 17.60 0.15
N GLU A 197 -49.42 17.61 0.32
CA GLU A 197 -48.58 18.79 0.08
C GLU A 197 -48.59 19.20 -1.41
N ALA A 198 -48.55 18.23 -2.33
CA ALA A 198 -48.66 18.50 -3.76
C ALA A 198 -50.03 19.09 -4.13
N ASN A 199 -51.11 18.62 -3.52
CA ASN A 199 -52.46 19.16 -3.72
C ASN A 199 -52.59 20.59 -3.18
N GLU A 200 -51.99 20.89 -2.02
CA GLU A 200 -52.00 22.25 -1.47
C GLU A 200 -51.28 23.23 -2.41
N LYS A 201 -50.09 22.87 -2.90
CA LYS A 201 -49.34 23.64 -3.91
C LYS A 201 -50.14 23.82 -5.21
N HIS A 202 -50.82 22.77 -5.66
CA HIS A 202 -51.68 22.84 -6.84
C HIS A 202 -52.84 23.82 -6.63
N MET A 203 -53.51 23.78 -5.47
CA MET A 203 -54.60 24.72 -5.15
C MET A 203 -54.12 26.17 -5.05
N GLU A 204 -52.92 26.40 -4.54
CA GLU A 204 -52.31 27.74 -4.53
C GLU A 204 -52.08 28.26 -5.96
N LEU A 205 -51.53 27.42 -6.84
CA LEU A 205 -51.36 27.77 -8.26
C LEU A 205 -52.70 28.03 -8.96
N VAL A 206 -53.74 27.25 -8.65
CA VAL A 206 -55.10 27.49 -9.18
C VAL A 206 -55.63 28.84 -8.71
N ARG A 207 -55.49 29.20 -7.43
CA ARG A 207 -55.91 30.52 -6.93
C ARG A 207 -55.15 31.66 -7.59
N ILE A 208 -53.85 31.49 -7.83
CA ILE A 208 -53.03 32.47 -8.56
C ILE A 208 -53.54 32.59 -10.00
N ARG A 209 -53.83 31.48 -10.68
CA ARG A 209 -54.40 31.45 -12.03
C ARG A 209 -55.75 32.16 -12.07
N GLU A 210 -56.67 31.85 -11.16
CA GLU A 210 -57.99 32.48 -11.09
C GLU A 210 -57.88 33.98 -10.85
N ARG A 211 -56.99 34.41 -9.95
CA ARG A 211 -56.72 35.83 -9.71
C ARG A 211 -56.18 36.53 -10.95
N LEU A 212 -55.29 35.89 -11.70
CA LEU A 212 -54.75 36.43 -12.96
C LEU A 212 -55.84 36.52 -14.03
N LEU A 213 -56.67 35.48 -14.18
CA LEU A 213 -57.79 35.47 -15.12
C LEU A 213 -58.83 36.54 -14.77
N GLY A 214 -59.14 36.74 -13.49
CA GLY A 214 -60.01 37.83 -13.03
C GLY A 214 -59.46 39.20 -13.41
N LYS A 215 -58.17 39.46 -13.14
CA LYS A 215 -57.49 40.71 -13.56
C LYS A 215 -57.46 40.92 -15.06
N MET A 216 -57.41 39.84 -15.85
CA MET A 216 -57.47 39.93 -17.30
C MET A 216 -58.90 40.19 -17.81
N ALA A 217 -59.92 39.66 -17.14
CA ALA A 217 -61.33 39.90 -17.48
C ALA A 217 -61.78 41.32 -17.11
N ASP A 218 -61.34 41.84 -15.95
CA ASP A 218 -61.62 43.21 -15.49
C ASP A 218 -60.93 44.29 -16.37
N GLY A 219 -59.98 43.90 -17.23
CA GLY A 219 -59.26 44.77 -18.15
C GLY A 219 -59.80 44.80 -19.59
N VAL A 220 -60.97 44.21 -19.85
CA VAL A 220 -61.57 44.07 -21.20
C VAL A 220 -62.86 44.91 -21.37
N ASP A 221 -63.20 45.77 -20.42
CA ASP A 221 -64.25 46.82 -20.58
C ASP A 221 -63.67 48.19 -20.98
#